data_AF-A0A1Y3BSJ1-F1
#
_entry.id   AF-A0A1Y3BSJ1-F1
#
_cell.length_a   1.000
_cell.length_b   1.000
_cell.length_c   1.000
_cell.angle_alpha   90.00
_cell.angle_beta   90.00
_cell.angle_gamma   90.00
#
_symmetry.space_group_name_H-M   'P 1'
#
loop_
_entity.id
_entity.type
_entity.pdbx_description
1 polymer ?
#
loop_
_entity_poly.entity_id
_entity_poly.type
_entity_poly.pdbx_seq_one_letter_code
_entity_poly.pdbx_strand_id
1 'polypeptide(L)'
;MIIFILIIRAAYIRTARDLKRYEAIARSPLFNHMTVTLNGLATIRAFDVTKLFTNQYYRYQNDHTATYFVCYASSRFLGICMDMICIAYIVIVAISLMAFYH
;
A
#
# COMPACT_ATOMS: atom_id res chain seq x y z
N MET A 1 -0.36 -27.24 3.30
CA MET A 1 0.21 -26.06 2.60
C MET A 1 -0.87 -25.22 1.90
N ILE A 2 -1.60 -25.76 0.92
CA ILE A 2 -2.57 -24.99 0.12
C ILE A 2 -3.66 -24.34 0.98
N ILE A 3 -4.29 -25.08 1.91
CA ILE A 3 -5.33 -24.55 2.80
C ILE A 3 -4.80 -23.36 3.62
N PHE A 4 -3.58 -23.46 4.15
CA PHE A 4 -2.95 -22.40 4.93
C PHE A 4 -2.71 -21.13 4.09
N ILE A 5 -2.22 -21.29 2.86
CA ILE A 5 -2.06 -20.20 1.90
C ILE A 5 -3.41 -19.52 1.61
N LEU A 6 -4.47 -20.30 1.41
CA LEU A 6 -5.82 -19.78 1.15
C LEU A 6 -6.36 -18.98 2.33
N ILE A 7 -6.15 -19.42 3.57
CA ILE A 7 -6.56 -18.69 4.78
C ILE A 7 -5.83 -17.35 4.88
N ILE A 8 -4.50 -17.35 4.72
CA ILE A 8 -3.68 -16.13 4.77
C ILE A 8 -4.09 -15.16 3.66
N ARG A 9 -4.30 -15.66 2.43
CA ARG A 9 -4.78 -14.84 1.32
C ARG A 9 -6.16 -14.25 1.60
N ALA A 10 -7.08 -15.03 2.16
CA ALA A 10 -8.42 -14.55 2.49
C ALA A 10 -8.39 -13.44 3.54
N ALA A 11 -7.54 -13.58 4.57
CA ALA A 11 -7.32 -12.54 5.57
C ALA A 11 -6.70 -11.28 4.93
N TYR A 12 -5.64 -11.45 4.12
CA TYR A 12 -4.99 -10.34 3.43
C TYR A 12 -5.94 -9.59 2.50
N ILE A 13 -6.79 -10.27 1.73
CA ILE A 13 -7.71 -9.60 0.78
C ILE A 13 -8.68 -8.67 1.51
N ARG A 14 -9.12 -9.03 2.72
CA ARG A 14 -9.97 -8.16 3.55
C ARG A 14 -9.21 -6.90 3.94
N THR A 15 -8.04 -7.06 4.54
CA THR A 15 -7.17 -5.94 4.95
C THR A 15 -6.78 -5.06 3.77
N ALA A 16 -6.33 -5.66 2.66
CA ALA A 16 -5.92 -4.95 1.45
C ALA A 16 -7.06 -4.10 0.87
N ARG A 17 -8.30 -4.57 0.95
CA ARG A 17 -9.48 -3.80 0.50
C ARG A 17 -9.69 -2.56 1.35
N ASP A 18 -9.58 -2.69 2.68
CA ASP A 18 -9.70 -1.56 3.59
C ASP A 18 -8.57 -0.55 3.37
N LEU A 19 -7.33 -1.02 3.21
CA LEU A 19 -6.19 -0.17 2.87
C LEU A 19 -6.41 0.59 1.56
N LYS A 20 -6.88 -0.09 0.51
CA LYS A 20 -7.20 0.54 -0.77
C LYS A 20 -8.30 1.59 -0.64
N ARG A 21 -9.27 1.37 0.24
CA ARG A 21 -10.31 2.35 0.57
C ARG A 21 -9.71 3.58 1.24
N TYR A 22 -8.82 3.40 2.22
CA TYR A 22 -8.12 4.53 2.86
C TYR A 22 -7.27 5.32 1.88
N GLU A 23 -6.54 4.64 1.00
CA GLU A 23 -5.77 5.28 -0.07
C GLU A 23 -6.65 6.11 -0.99
N ALA A 24 -7.83 5.58 -1.38
CA ALA A 24 -8.78 6.31 -2.22
C ALA A 24 -9.34 7.57 -1.52
N ILE A 25 -9.63 7.48 -0.22
CA ILE A 25 -10.10 8.61 0.60
C ILE A 25 -9.01 9.68 0.70
N ALA A 26 -7.75 9.30 0.95
CA ALA A 26 -6.63 10.24 1.04
C ALA A 26 -6.29 10.89 -0.31
N ARG A 27 -6.54 10.18 -1.41
CA ARG A 27 -6.29 10.65 -2.77
C ARG A 27 -7.28 11.74 -3.22
N SER A 28 -8.55 11.62 -2.88
CA SER A 28 -9.60 12.57 -3.31
C SER A 28 -9.31 14.06 -3.00
N PRO A 29 -8.94 14.45 -1.75
CA PRO A 29 -8.67 15.85 -1.44
C PRO A 29 -7.45 16.41 -2.17
N LEU A 30 -6.44 15.59 -2.48
CA LEU A 30 -5.27 15.99 -3.27
C LEU A 30 -5.70 16.45 -4.68
N PHE A 31 -6.49 15.65 -5.39
CA PHE A 31 -6.99 15.99 -6.73
C PHE A 31 -7.96 17.17 -6.72
N ASN A 32 -8.81 17.26 -5.69
CA ASN A 32 -9.70 18.39 -5.53
C ASN A 32 -8.91 19.69 -5.33
N HIS A 33 -7.88 19.66 -4.47
CA HIS A 33 -7.01 20.81 -4.22
C HIS A 33 -6.24 21.22 -5.48
N MET A 34 -5.73 20.27 -6.27
CA MET A 34 -5.12 20.55 -7.58
C MET A 34 -6.10 21.26 -8.52
N THR A 35 -7.33 20.74 -8.65
CA THR A 35 -8.37 21.33 -9.53
C THR A 35 -8.69 22.77 -9.11
N VAL A 36 -8.89 23.01 -7.81
CA VAL A 36 -9.14 24.35 -7.26
C VAL A 36 -7.95 25.29 -7.54
N THR A 37 -6.72 24.81 -7.34
CA THR A 37 -5.51 25.60 -7.57
C THR A 37 -5.34 25.98 -9.04
N LEU A 38 -5.61 25.04 -9.97
CA LEU A 38 -5.52 25.29 -11.41
C LEU A 38 -6.56 26.32 -11.87
N ASN A 39 -7.81 26.17 -11.43
CA ASN A 39 -8.89 27.10 -11.78
C ASN A 39 -8.69 28.49 -11.16
N GLY A 40 -8.11 28.56 -9.95
CA GLY A 40 -7.88 29.79 -9.21
C GLY A 40 -6.48 30.40 -9.37
N LEU A 41 -5.64 29.88 -10.28
CA LEU A 41 -4.21 30.19 -10.32
C LEU A 41 -3.91 31.68 -10.49
N ALA A 42 -4.67 32.38 -11.33
CA ALA A 42 -4.54 33.82 -11.54
C ALA A 42 -4.79 34.61 -10.25
N THR A 43 -5.86 34.26 -9.53
CA THR A 43 -6.22 34.83 -8.23
C THR A 43 -5.16 34.55 -7.18
N ILE A 44 -4.68 33.31 -7.09
CA ILE A 44 -3.64 32.90 -6.13
C ILE A 44 -2.35 33.72 -6.33
N ARG A 45 -1.96 33.96 -7.59
CA ARG A 45 -0.80 34.80 -7.92
C ARG A 45 -1.05 36.28 -7.64
N ALA A 46 -2.24 36.79 -7.96
CA ALA A 46 -2.59 38.19 -7.72
C ALA A 46 -2.57 38.56 -6.22
N PHE A 47 -2.88 37.62 -5.33
CA PHE A 47 -2.85 37.80 -3.88
C PHE A 47 -1.55 37.33 -3.20
N ASP A 48 -0.55 36.86 -3.97
CA ASP A 48 0.73 36.31 -3.46
C ASP A 48 0.60 35.21 -2.39
N VAL A 49 -0.46 34.39 -2.47
CA VAL A 49 -0.75 33.30 -1.51
C VAL A 49 -0.27 31.92 -1.97
N THR A 50 0.61 31.87 -2.97
CA THR A 50 1.11 30.61 -3.56
C THR A 50 1.72 29.67 -2.51
N LYS A 51 2.54 30.19 -1.59
CA LYS A 51 3.20 29.38 -0.55
C LYS A 51 2.20 28.67 0.37
N LEU A 52 1.08 29.32 0.70
CA LEU A 52 0.03 28.72 1.53
C LEU A 52 -0.61 27.53 0.81
N PHE A 53 -0.95 27.70 -0.47
CA PHE A 53 -1.52 26.62 -1.28
C PHE A 53 -0.53 25.47 -1.48
N THR A 54 0.75 25.77 -1.70
CA THR A 54 1.81 24.75 -1.80
C THR A 54 1.96 23.95 -0.50
N ASN A 55 1.91 24.60 0.67
CA ASN A 55 2.00 23.89 1.95
C ASN A 55 0.76 22.99 2.19
N GLN A 56 -0.43 23.46 1.85
CA GLN A 56 -1.65 22.64 1.90
C GLN A 56 -1.55 21.43 0.97
N TYR A 57 -1.03 21.63 -0.25
CA TYR A 57 -0.78 20.55 -1.19
C TYR A 57 0.18 19.50 -0.61
N TYR A 58 1.30 19.92 -0.02
CA TYR A 58 2.25 18.99 0.61
C TYR A 58 1.64 18.17 1.74
N ARG A 59 0.72 18.74 2.52
CA ARG A 59 -0.01 17.99 3.55
C ARG A 59 -0.86 16.87 2.94
N TYR A 60 -1.67 17.19 1.91
CA TYR A 60 -2.48 16.16 1.22
C TYR A 60 -1.60 15.11 0.53
N GLN A 61 -0.47 15.53 -0.04
CA GLN A 61 0.48 14.63 -0.67
C GLN A 61 1.10 13.67 0.36
N ASN A 62 1.46 14.17 1.55
CA ASN A 62 2.03 13.34 2.60
C ASN A 62 1.03 12.28 3.09
N ASP A 63 -0.23 12.66 3.28
CA ASP A 63 -1.29 11.72 3.70
C ASP A 63 -1.56 10.64 2.64
N HIS A 64 -1.62 11.03 1.35
CA HIS A 64 -1.75 10.08 0.24
C HIS A 64 -0.53 9.17 0.13
N THR A 65 0.68 9.71 0.27
CA THR A 65 1.93 8.93 0.19
C THR A 65 2.04 7.93 1.34
N ALA A 66 1.67 8.34 2.56
CA ALA A 66 1.68 7.45 3.71
C ALA A 66 0.71 6.27 3.55
N THR A 67 -0.53 6.54 3.11
CA THR A 67 -1.52 5.47 2.85
C THR A 67 -1.10 4.54 1.72
N TYR A 68 -0.56 5.10 0.62
CA TYR A 68 0.00 4.32 -0.48
C TYR A 68 1.17 3.43 -0.03
N PHE A 69 2.08 3.96 0.78
CA PHE A 69 3.21 3.20 1.31
C PHE A 69 2.75 2.02 2.17
N VAL A 70 1.72 2.21 2.99
CA VAL A 70 1.14 1.14 3.82
C VAL A 70 0.48 0.05 2.94
N CYS A 71 -0.22 0.43 1.86
CA CYS A 71 -0.71 -0.53 0.85
C CYS A 71 0.44 -1.35 0.25
N TYR A 72 1.52 -0.67 -0.15
CA TYR A 72 2.69 -1.31 -0.74
C TYR A 72 3.39 -2.26 0.24
N ALA A 73 3.68 -1.79 1.45
CA ALA A 73 4.34 -2.55 2.50
C ALA A 73 3.52 -3.79 2.89
N SER A 74 2.20 -3.67 3.00
CA SER A 74 1.30 -4.80 3.29
C SER A 74 1.39 -5.90 2.21
N SER A 75 1.41 -5.51 0.93
CA SER A 75 1.59 -6.45 -0.19
C SER A 75 2.95 -7.17 -0.12
N ARG A 76 4.03 -6.43 0.19
CA ARG A 76 5.37 -7.01 0.37
C ARG A 76 5.44 -7.95 1.56
N PHE A 77 4.83 -7.58 2.68
CA PHE A 77 4.75 -8.42 3.87
C PHE A 77 4.05 -9.76 3.59
N LEU A 78 2.94 -9.75 2.84
CA LEU A 78 2.30 -10.99 2.39
C LEU A 78 3.27 -11.85 1.57
N GLY A 79 3.99 -11.25 0.63
CA GLY A 79 4.98 -11.95 -0.19
C GLY A 79 6.02 -12.67 0.67
N ILE A 80 6.61 -11.96 1.63
CA ILE A 80 7.60 -12.53 2.57
C ILE A 80 6.98 -13.69 3.37
N CYS A 81 5.75 -13.52 3.88
CA CYS A 81 5.03 -14.60 4.57
C CYS A 81 4.83 -15.84 3.69
N MET A 82 4.52 -15.66 2.41
CA MET A 82 4.38 -16.77 1.46
C MET A 82 5.71 -17.45 1.18
N ASP A 83 6.78 -16.67 0.98
CA ASP A 83 8.13 -17.20 0.73
C ASP A 83 8.63 -18.03 1.91
N MET A 84 8.39 -17.57 3.16
CA MET A 84 8.73 -18.34 4.36
C MET A 84 8.03 -19.71 4.41
N ILE A 85 6.75 -19.78 4.02
CA ILE A 85 6.00 -21.04 3.96
C ILE A 85 6.56 -21.97 2.89
N CYS A 86 6.91 -21.42 1.72
CA CYS A 86 7.52 -22.18 0.64
C CYS A 86 8.88 -22.76 1.05
N ILE A 87 9.74 -21.96 1.68
CA ILE A 87 11.05 -22.42 2.18
C ILE A 87 10.88 -23.53 3.21
N ALA A 88 9.99 -23.35 4.19
CA ALA A 88 9.72 -24.37 5.20
C ALA A 88 9.25 -25.69 4.58
N TYR A 89 8.36 -25.63 3.58
CA TYR A 89 7.90 -26.82 2.87
C TYR A 89 9.03 -27.53 2.11
N ILE A 90 9.86 -26.78 1.38
CA ILE A 90 11.00 -27.32 0.63
C ILE A 90 11.97 -28.03 1.58
N VAL A 91 12.28 -27.43 2.75
CA VAL A 91 13.14 -28.04 3.76
C VAL A 91 12.57 -29.36 4.28
N ILE A 92 11.26 -29.41 4.59
CA ILE A 92 10.61 -30.65 5.06
C ILE A 92 10.69 -31.75 4.01
N VAL A 93 10.42 -31.43 2.74
CA VAL A 93 10.48 -32.41 1.64
C VAL A 93 11.91 -32.87 1.38
N ALA A 94 12.89 -31.96 1.43
CA ALA A 94 14.29 -32.32 1.26
C ALA A 94 14.78 -33.27 2.36
N ILE A 95 14.42 -33.00 3.62
CA ILE A 95 14.76 -33.86 4.75
C ILE A 95 14.07 -35.23 4.62
N SER A 96 12.78 -35.27 4.25
CA SER A 96 12.08 -36.55 4.11
C SER A 96 12.70 -37.41 3.00
N LEU A 97 13.03 -36.83 1.84
CA LEU A 97 13.69 -37.54 0.75
C LEU A 97 15.06 -38.09 1.15
N MET A 98 15.88 -37.30 1.86
CA MET A 98 17.16 -37.79 2.37
C MET A 98 16.97 -38.95 3.36
N ALA A 99 15.97 -38.89 4.22
CA ALA A 99 15.67 -39.95 5.18
C ALA A 99 15.14 -41.25 4.54
N PHE A 100 14.50 -41.18 3.36
CA PHE A 100 14.07 -42.37 2.60
C PHE A 100 15.17 -42.98 1.75
N TYR A 101 16.20 -42.20 1.39
CA TYR A 101 17.33 -42.68 0.59
C TYR A 101 18.40 -43.40 1.41
N HIS A 102 18.45 -43.15 2.73
CA HIS A 102 19.31 -43.84 3.69
C HIS A 102 18.54 -44.96 4.41
#